data_AF-A0A7V4GWF4-F1
#
_entry.id   AF-A0A7V4GWF4-F1
#
_cell.length_a   1.000
_cell.length_b   1.000
_cell.length_c   1.000
_cell.angle_alpha   90.00
_cell.angle_beta   90.00
_cell.angle_gamma   90.00
#
_symmetry.space_group_name_H-M   'P 1'
#
loop_
_entity.id
_entity.type
_entity.pdbx_description
1 polymer ?
#
loop_
_entity_poly.entity_id
_entity_poly.type
_entity_poly.pdbx_seq_one_letter_code
_entity_poly.pdbx_strand_id
1 'polypeptide(L)'
;MLNEFQVLALLDYRKTYGSFSSPYELANVPGFSTDLARQVSGFVIIEPDKWDVPSVKEAFMQGKHTLILRLQEPMQKQAGYRDGYYQGSPLKFYLRYAYRYNTSFSAGYTMEKDPGEPFPYFPAGSLADFTSAYIRTDQNGILRRFVAGDYQLAFGQGLVMWNSYATGKGSGLIDFRRRAEGICRFSSAEENRFFRGAAGTLGLGNTQFSFFFSSKPVDANVTRFDSYSNQVLEFSSLLTTGYHAAPDEIRNRKSVDQTVIGMNATAAFSDFRIGTTWVHYSFDGFWRPYPEPYRLYVFRGRENTVGGIDWQFQRGDFFLFGEWAMTSNKAAAWNA
;
A
#
# COMPACT_ATOMS: atom_id res chain seq x y z
N MET A 1 2.44 3.66 -23.78
CA MET A 1 3.17 3.65 -22.50
C MET A 1 4.63 3.93 -22.82
N LEU A 2 5.29 4.84 -22.11
CA LEU A 2 6.70 5.15 -22.36
C LEU A 2 7.57 3.98 -21.89
N ASN A 3 8.59 3.62 -22.67
CA ASN A 3 9.58 2.63 -22.28
C ASN A 3 10.66 3.25 -21.37
N GLU A 4 11.50 2.41 -20.75
CA GLU A 4 12.50 2.89 -19.79
C GLU A 4 13.50 3.86 -20.40
N PHE A 5 13.92 3.60 -21.64
CA PHE A 5 14.80 4.50 -22.40
C PHE A 5 14.19 5.90 -22.54
N GLN A 6 12.92 6.00 -22.94
CA GLN A 6 12.21 7.28 -23.08
C GLN A 6 12.08 8.02 -21.76
N VAL A 7 11.86 7.31 -20.64
CA VAL A 7 11.81 7.94 -19.31
C VAL A 7 13.17 8.52 -18.93
N LEU A 8 14.26 7.76 -19.14
CA LEU A 8 15.60 8.24 -18.85
C LEU A 8 16.01 9.39 -19.76
N ALA A 9 15.75 9.30 -21.07
CA ALA A 9 16.05 10.37 -22.01
C ALA A 9 15.31 11.67 -21.64
N LEU A 10 14.08 11.58 -21.14
CA LEU A 10 13.32 12.73 -20.65
C LEU A 10 13.94 13.33 -19.38
N LEU A 11 14.37 12.49 -18.44
CA LEU A 11 15.05 12.96 -17.22
C LEU A 11 16.42 13.58 -17.53
N ASP A 12 17.17 13.00 -18.45
CA ASP A 12 18.49 13.51 -18.87
C ASP A 12 18.38 14.81 -19.66
N TYR A 13 17.37 14.91 -20.54
CA TYR A 13 17.02 16.16 -21.22
C TYR A 13 16.70 17.26 -20.20
N ARG A 14 15.86 16.99 -19.19
CA ARG A 14 15.56 17.95 -18.12
C ARG A 14 16.80 18.34 -17.32
N LYS A 15 17.70 17.39 -17.05
CA LYS A 15 18.95 17.66 -16.32
C LYS A 15 19.90 18.56 -17.12
N THR A 16 19.92 18.40 -18.44
CA THR A 16 20.81 19.13 -19.35
C THR A 16 20.27 20.50 -19.73
N TYR A 17 18.97 20.61 -20.02
CA TYR A 17 18.33 21.81 -20.59
C TYR A 17 17.43 22.56 -19.60
N GLY A 18 17.15 22.00 -18.42
CA GLY A 18 16.29 22.63 -17.41
C GLY A 18 14.81 22.23 -17.53
N SER A 19 13.94 22.99 -16.87
CA SER A 19 12.49 22.74 -16.86
C SER A 19 11.87 23.01 -18.23
N PHE A 20 10.94 22.15 -18.64
CA PHE A 20 10.19 22.32 -19.90
C PHE A 20 9.35 23.60 -19.84
N SER A 21 9.36 24.39 -20.92
CA SER A 21 8.50 25.57 -21.06
C SER A 21 7.20 25.24 -21.79
N SER A 22 7.21 24.18 -22.61
CA SER A 22 6.03 23.73 -23.37
C SER A 22 5.97 22.20 -23.51
N PRO A 23 4.77 21.56 -23.47
CA PRO A 23 4.65 20.11 -23.73
C PRO A 23 5.17 19.68 -25.10
N TYR A 24 5.31 20.60 -26.06
CA TYR A 24 5.83 20.32 -27.39
C TYR A 24 7.34 20.12 -27.43
N GLU A 25 8.08 20.54 -26.41
CA GLU A 25 9.51 20.26 -26.27
C GLU A 25 9.81 18.76 -26.11
N LEU A 26 8.80 17.93 -25.80
CA LEU A 26 8.92 16.47 -25.82
C LEU A 26 9.41 15.94 -27.17
N ALA A 27 9.19 16.66 -28.27
CA ALA A 27 9.71 16.28 -29.59
C ALA A 27 11.25 16.38 -29.69
N ASN A 28 11.90 17.11 -28.78
CA ASN A 28 13.36 17.27 -28.73
C ASN A 28 14.02 16.21 -27.84
N VAL A 29 13.24 15.38 -27.14
CA VAL A 29 13.77 14.34 -26.26
C VAL A 29 14.16 13.11 -27.09
N PRO A 30 15.40 12.60 -26.98
CA PRO A 30 15.81 11.37 -27.66
C PRO A 30 14.83 10.22 -27.39
N GLY A 31 14.43 9.49 -28.43
CA GLY A 31 13.46 8.40 -28.33
C GLY A 31 11.99 8.81 -28.43
N PHE A 32 11.68 10.11 -28.53
CA PHE A 32 10.34 10.60 -28.84
C PHE A 32 10.23 10.93 -30.32
N SER A 33 9.42 10.16 -31.07
CA SER A 33 9.00 10.58 -32.40
C SER A 33 8.01 11.74 -32.30
N THR A 34 7.87 12.55 -33.35
CA THR A 34 6.92 13.67 -33.39
C THR A 34 5.48 13.23 -33.11
N ASP A 35 5.08 12.06 -33.60
CA ASP A 35 3.74 11.50 -33.36
C ASP A 35 3.58 11.03 -31.90
N LEU A 36 4.61 10.42 -31.33
CA LEU A 36 4.59 10.02 -29.92
C LEU A 36 4.56 11.26 -29.00
N ALA A 37 5.38 12.26 -29.29
CA ALA A 37 5.41 13.52 -28.54
C ALA A 37 4.05 14.22 -28.56
N ARG A 38 3.37 14.24 -29.72
CA ARG A 38 2.01 14.79 -29.87
C ARG A 38 0.96 14.01 -29.06
N GLN A 39 1.05 12.68 -29.04
CA GLN A 39 0.14 11.86 -28.23
C GLN A 39 0.37 12.09 -26.73
N VAL A 40 1.64 12.14 -26.31
CA VAL A 40 2.02 12.31 -24.90
C VAL A 40 1.70 13.72 -24.41
N SER A 41 1.86 14.75 -25.24
CA SER A 41 1.59 16.15 -24.85
C SER A 41 0.14 16.38 -24.41
N GLY A 42 -0.83 15.60 -24.92
CA GLY A 42 -2.22 15.64 -24.47
C GLY A 42 -2.46 15.13 -23.04
N PHE A 43 -1.48 14.45 -22.44
CA PHE A 43 -1.54 13.92 -21.08
C PHE A 43 -0.57 14.60 -20.11
N VAL A 44 0.18 15.61 -20.57
CA VAL A 44 1.21 16.30 -19.77
C VAL A 44 0.80 17.75 -19.53
N ILE A 45 0.89 18.18 -18.27
CA ILE A 45 0.69 19.56 -17.85
C ILE A 45 2.02 20.05 -17.28
N ILE A 46 2.44 21.25 -17.69
CA ILE A 46 3.61 21.92 -17.13
C ILE A 46 3.12 22.90 -16.07
N GLU A 47 3.63 22.75 -14.85
CA GLU A 47 3.32 23.61 -13.72
C GLU A 47 4.61 24.28 -13.21
N PRO A 48 4.51 25.45 -12.55
CA PRO A 48 5.67 26.12 -11.97
C PRO A 48 6.40 25.25 -10.93
N ASP A 49 7.73 25.33 -10.88
CA ASP A 49 8.58 24.53 -9.96
C ASP A 49 8.36 24.85 -8.46
N LYS A 50 7.70 25.96 -8.14
CA LYS A 50 7.39 26.39 -6.76
C LYS A 50 5.90 26.65 -6.61
N TRP A 51 5.25 25.87 -5.76
CA TRP A 51 3.95 26.22 -5.20
C TRP A 51 4.16 27.01 -3.92
N ASP A 52 3.53 28.16 -3.79
CA ASP A 52 3.34 28.78 -2.48
C ASP A 52 2.55 27.79 -1.61
N VAL A 53 2.98 27.62 -0.36
CA VAL A 53 2.22 26.83 0.62
C VAL A 53 0.95 27.61 0.90
N PRO A 54 -0.23 27.19 0.41
CA PRO A 54 -1.45 27.94 0.60
C PRO A 54 -1.86 27.86 2.06
N SER A 55 -2.65 28.82 2.52
CA SER A 55 -3.26 28.68 3.84
C SER A 55 -4.15 27.43 3.88
N VAL A 56 -4.27 26.79 5.06
CA VAL A 56 -5.13 25.59 5.25
C VAL A 56 -6.55 25.81 4.72
N LYS A 57 -7.06 27.05 4.83
CA LYS A 57 -8.39 27.45 4.37
C LYS A 57 -8.47 27.52 2.84
N GLU A 58 -7.48 28.10 2.17
CA GLU A 58 -7.43 28.16 0.71
C GLU A 58 -7.25 26.77 0.12
N ALA A 59 -6.35 25.97 0.69
CA ALA A 59 -6.18 24.58 0.30
C ALA A 59 -7.51 23.84 0.39
N PHE A 60 -8.20 23.92 1.54
CA PHE A 60 -9.49 23.25 1.75
C PHE A 60 -10.55 23.69 0.73
N MET A 61 -10.71 24.98 0.47
CA MET A 61 -11.75 25.49 -0.44
C MET A 61 -11.45 25.24 -1.93
N GLN A 62 -10.17 25.20 -2.31
CA GLN A 62 -9.75 25.00 -3.71
C GLN A 62 -9.46 23.54 -4.06
N GLY A 63 -9.53 22.64 -3.08
CA GLY A 63 -9.28 21.22 -3.31
C GLY A 63 -10.43 20.52 -4.03
N LYS A 64 -10.10 19.42 -4.70
CA LYS A 64 -11.08 18.54 -5.33
C LYS A 64 -11.66 17.60 -4.27
N HIS A 65 -12.97 17.69 -4.09
CA HIS A 65 -13.74 16.77 -3.25
C HIS A 65 -14.39 15.70 -4.13
N THR A 66 -14.41 14.46 -3.65
CA THR A 66 -15.09 13.34 -4.31
C THR A 66 -15.81 12.54 -3.24
N LEU A 67 -17.13 12.47 -3.36
CA LEU A 67 -18.00 11.69 -2.47
C LEU A 67 -18.65 10.57 -3.29
N ILE A 68 -18.52 9.34 -2.82
CA ILE A 68 -19.17 8.16 -3.37
C ILE A 68 -20.00 7.54 -2.26
N LEU A 69 -21.29 7.38 -2.50
CA LEU A 69 -22.21 6.64 -1.66
C LEU A 69 -22.84 5.54 -2.50
N ARG A 70 -22.81 4.31 -1.99
CA ARG A 70 -23.37 3.13 -2.64
C ARG A 70 -24.14 2.32 -1.61
N LEU A 71 -25.39 2.04 -1.95
CA LEU A 71 -26.27 1.14 -1.23
C LEU A 71 -26.60 -0.02 -2.17
N GLN A 72 -26.47 -1.24 -1.68
CA GLN A 72 -26.77 -2.44 -2.46
C GLN A 72 -27.49 -3.45 -1.58
N GLU A 73 -28.62 -3.96 -2.06
CA GLU A 73 -29.36 -5.01 -1.38
C GLU A 73 -29.69 -6.12 -2.40
N PRO A 74 -29.35 -7.38 -2.11
CA PRO A 74 -29.70 -8.50 -2.98
C PRO A 74 -31.22 -8.73 -2.96
N MET A 75 -31.85 -8.78 -4.14
CA MET A 75 -33.30 -9.01 -4.25
C MET A 75 -33.72 -10.41 -3.76
N GLN A 76 -32.84 -11.40 -3.89
CA GLN A 76 -33.09 -12.76 -3.40
C GLN A 76 -32.41 -12.97 -2.05
N LYS A 77 -33.18 -13.48 -1.08
CA LYS A 77 -32.63 -13.89 0.22
C LYS A 77 -31.68 -15.07 0.02
N GLN A 78 -30.40 -14.83 0.29
CA GLN A 78 -29.34 -15.84 0.31
C GLN A 78 -29.63 -16.90 1.40
N ALA A 79 -29.13 -18.12 1.22
CA ALA A 79 -29.36 -19.24 2.13
C ALA A 79 -28.95 -18.94 3.59
N GLY A 80 -27.81 -18.27 3.78
CA GLY A 80 -27.32 -17.90 5.12
C GLY A 80 -28.28 -17.01 5.95
N TYR A 81 -29.18 -16.25 5.30
CA TYR A 81 -30.25 -15.53 5.99
C TYR A 81 -31.49 -16.39 6.27
N ARG A 82 -31.73 -17.43 5.46
CA ARG A 82 -32.87 -18.35 5.65
C ARG A 82 -32.62 -19.27 6.84
N ASP A 83 -31.38 -19.71 6.98
CA ASP A 83 -30.96 -20.64 8.04
C ASP A 83 -30.58 -19.92 9.35
N GLY A 84 -30.69 -18.58 9.39
CA GLY A 84 -30.37 -17.77 10.57
C GLY A 84 -28.87 -17.71 10.91
N TYR A 85 -28.01 -18.10 9.97
CA TYR A 85 -26.56 -18.15 10.17
C TYR A 85 -25.92 -16.74 10.17
N TYR A 86 -26.40 -15.86 9.29
CA TYR A 86 -25.95 -14.47 9.21
C TYR A 86 -26.64 -13.59 10.27
N GLN A 87 -25.83 -12.87 11.06
CA GLN A 87 -26.31 -12.13 12.23
C GLN A 87 -26.91 -10.75 11.89
N GLY A 88 -26.61 -10.20 10.71
CA GLY A 88 -26.96 -8.85 10.32
C GLY A 88 -27.82 -8.71 9.07
N SER A 89 -27.96 -7.47 8.59
CA SER A 89 -28.81 -7.15 7.43
C SER A 89 -28.12 -7.43 6.09
N PRO A 90 -28.88 -7.78 5.03
CA PRO A 90 -28.35 -8.00 3.68
C PRO A 90 -27.92 -6.73 2.96
N LEU A 91 -28.20 -5.57 3.54
CA LEU A 91 -27.82 -4.27 2.99
C LEU A 91 -26.30 -4.09 3.09
N LYS A 92 -25.66 -3.97 1.93
CA LYS A 92 -24.29 -3.46 1.77
C LYS A 92 -24.31 -1.95 1.71
N PHE A 93 -23.44 -1.31 2.49
CA PHE A 93 -23.27 0.12 2.53
C PHE A 93 -21.82 0.48 2.31
N TYR A 94 -21.55 1.36 1.35
CA TYR A 94 -20.22 1.85 1.04
C TYR A 94 -20.23 3.37 0.94
N LEU A 95 -19.35 4.00 1.70
CA LEU A 95 -19.13 5.44 1.73
C LEU A 95 -17.65 5.71 1.51
N ARG A 96 -17.33 6.56 0.55
CA ARG A 96 -15.96 7.04 0.34
C ARG A 96 -15.96 8.53 0.11
N TYR A 97 -15.19 9.22 0.93
CA TYR A 97 -14.84 10.62 0.76
C TYR A 97 -13.36 10.73 0.45
N ALA A 98 -13.01 11.41 -0.63
CA ALA A 98 -11.64 11.69 -1.01
C ALA A 98 -11.48 13.17 -1.28
N TYR A 99 -10.45 13.73 -0.70
CA TYR A 99 -10.06 15.12 -0.86
C TYR A 99 -8.64 15.18 -1.41
N ARG A 100 -8.42 16.00 -2.44
CA ARG A 100 -7.11 16.17 -3.07
C ARG A 100 -6.88 17.64 -3.39
N TYR A 101 -5.78 18.16 -2.91
CA TYR A 101 -5.29 19.48 -3.27
C TYR A 101 -3.98 19.32 -4.05
N ASN A 102 -4.06 19.53 -5.36
CA ASN A 102 -2.96 19.36 -6.32
C ASN A 102 -2.23 18.01 -6.15
N THR A 103 -0.89 18.04 -6.07
CA THR A 103 -0.02 16.89 -5.78
C THR A 103 0.48 16.89 -4.33
N SER A 104 0.36 18.01 -3.62
CA SER A 104 0.99 18.23 -2.31
C SER A 104 0.18 17.69 -1.13
N PHE A 105 -1.15 17.62 -1.23
CA PHE A 105 -1.98 17.16 -0.11
C PHE A 105 -3.15 16.29 -0.56
N SER A 106 -3.41 15.24 0.20
CA SER A 106 -4.62 14.42 0.03
C SER A 106 -5.10 13.87 1.36
N ALA A 107 -6.41 13.78 1.52
CA ALA A 107 -7.05 13.13 2.65
C ALA A 107 -8.15 12.21 2.14
N GLY A 108 -8.50 11.19 2.92
CA GLY A 108 -9.57 10.29 2.55
C GLY A 108 -10.16 9.58 3.75
N TYR A 109 -11.43 9.24 3.60
CA TYR A 109 -12.19 8.42 4.52
C TYR A 109 -12.99 7.41 3.71
N THR A 110 -12.94 6.14 4.10
CA THR A 110 -13.68 5.05 3.46
C THR A 110 -14.31 4.21 4.54
N MET A 111 -15.56 3.82 4.34
CA MET A 111 -16.33 3.05 5.27
C MET A 111 -17.17 2.05 4.51
N GLU A 112 -17.14 0.79 4.93
CA GLU A 112 -17.88 -0.28 4.29
C GLU A 112 -18.51 -1.20 5.34
N LYS A 113 -19.77 -1.54 5.11
CA LYS A 113 -20.50 -2.60 5.79
C LYS A 113 -20.91 -3.61 4.72
N ASP A 114 -20.55 -4.86 4.93
CA ASP A 114 -20.90 -5.96 4.05
C ASP A 114 -22.26 -6.60 4.39
N PRO A 115 -22.84 -7.40 3.47
CA PRO A 115 -24.06 -8.14 3.75
C PRO A 115 -23.87 -9.14 4.89
N GLY A 116 -24.82 -9.19 5.82
CA GLY A 116 -24.89 -10.21 6.88
C GLY A 116 -24.12 -9.84 8.14
N GLU A 117 -23.39 -8.75 8.06
CA GLU A 117 -22.68 -8.11 9.15
C GLU A 117 -23.62 -7.39 10.12
N PRO A 118 -23.49 -7.60 11.44
CA PRO A 118 -24.31 -6.95 12.44
C PRO A 118 -24.06 -5.43 12.47
N PHE A 119 -25.13 -4.65 12.60
CA PHE A 119 -25.05 -3.19 12.75
C PHE A 119 -25.95 -2.75 13.90
N PRO A 120 -25.46 -1.91 14.84
CA PRO A 120 -24.08 -1.47 15.03
C PRO A 120 -23.18 -2.58 15.62
N TYR A 121 -21.86 -2.48 15.40
CA TYR A 121 -20.89 -3.40 15.99
C TYR A 121 -20.60 -3.03 17.46
N PHE A 122 -21.25 -3.72 18.39
CA PHE A 122 -20.89 -3.70 19.82
C PHE A 122 -19.84 -4.78 20.13
N PRO A 123 -18.83 -4.51 21.00
CA PRO A 123 -18.74 -3.41 21.97
C PRO A 123 -17.94 -2.17 21.50
N ALA A 124 -17.45 -2.14 20.26
CA ALA A 124 -16.53 -1.10 19.78
C ALA A 124 -17.19 0.21 19.30
N GLY A 125 -18.53 0.28 19.21
CA GLY A 125 -19.24 1.49 18.78
C GLY A 125 -19.00 1.87 17.31
N SER A 126 -18.52 0.93 16.48
CA SER A 126 -18.24 1.18 15.07
C SER A 126 -19.51 1.15 14.23
N LEU A 127 -19.68 2.16 13.38
CA LEU A 127 -20.79 2.27 12.42
C LEU A 127 -20.61 1.36 11.20
N ALA A 128 -19.48 0.68 11.07
CA ALA A 128 -19.20 -0.19 9.94
C ALA A 128 -18.12 -1.21 10.30
N ASP A 129 -18.02 -2.25 9.48
CA ASP A 129 -17.01 -3.27 9.70
C ASP A 129 -15.61 -2.77 9.35
N PHE A 130 -15.54 -2.23 8.14
CA PHE A 130 -14.38 -1.58 7.61
C PHE A 130 -14.50 -0.08 7.73
N THR A 131 -13.46 0.53 8.27
CA THR A 131 -13.28 1.97 8.26
C THR A 131 -11.81 2.25 8.02
N SER A 132 -11.52 3.13 7.07
CA SER A 132 -10.18 3.54 6.71
C SER A 132 -10.09 5.05 6.58
N ALA A 133 -9.04 5.64 7.12
CA ALA A 133 -8.81 7.07 7.05
C ALA A 133 -7.33 7.37 6.84
N TYR A 134 -7.02 8.37 6.02
CA TYR A 134 -5.63 8.80 5.82
C TYR A 134 -5.52 10.28 5.55
N ILE A 135 -4.36 10.83 5.89
CA ILE A 135 -3.88 12.14 5.47
C ILE A 135 -2.48 11.94 4.90
N ARG A 136 -2.22 12.49 3.73
CA ARG A 136 -0.93 12.44 3.04
C ARG A 136 -0.52 13.83 2.61
N THR A 137 0.74 14.15 2.85
CA THR A 137 1.38 15.37 2.42
C THR A 137 2.67 15.05 1.67
N ASP A 138 2.87 15.64 0.51
CA ASP A 138 4.10 15.61 -0.28
C ASP A 138 4.69 17.03 -0.30
N GLN A 139 6.01 17.15 -0.09
CA GLN A 139 6.70 18.44 -0.03
C GLN A 139 8.02 18.42 -0.81
N ASN A 140 8.41 19.60 -1.29
CA ASN A 140 9.69 19.82 -1.95
C ASN A 140 10.73 20.23 -0.89
N GLY A 141 11.31 19.26 -0.18
CA GLY A 141 12.32 19.50 0.85
C GLY A 141 13.00 18.23 1.34
N ILE A 142 13.57 18.27 2.55
CA ILE A 142 14.11 17.07 3.22
C ILE A 142 12.98 16.07 3.47
N LEU A 143 11.85 16.53 4.00
CA LEU A 143 10.64 15.71 4.05
C LEU A 143 10.02 15.67 2.65
N ARG A 144 10.06 14.50 2.01
CA ARG A 144 9.49 14.29 0.67
C ARG A 144 8.02 13.88 0.74
N ARG A 145 7.69 13.03 1.70
CA ARG A 145 6.35 12.48 1.87
C ARG A 145 6.09 12.14 3.33
N PHE A 146 4.87 12.38 3.79
CA PHE A 146 4.38 11.90 5.07
C PHE A 146 2.94 11.42 4.90
N VAL A 147 2.61 10.29 5.53
CA VAL A 147 1.27 9.72 5.58
C VAL A 147 0.96 9.35 7.03
N ALA A 148 -0.21 9.76 7.52
CA ALA A 148 -0.77 9.34 8.79
C ALA A 148 -2.14 8.71 8.55
N GLY A 149 -2.46 7.66 9.32
CA GLY A 149 -3.63 6.81 9.12
C GLY A 149 -3.29 5.58 8.30
N ASP A 150 -4.08 5.30 7.27
CA ASP A 150 -4.00 4.07 6.50
C ASP A 150 -3.17 4.21 5.21
N TYR A 151 -2.19 3.33 5.04
CA TYR A 151 -1.20 3.42 3.97
C TYR A 151 -0.77 2.06 3.43
N GLN A 152 -0.09 2.10 2.29
CA GLN A 152 0.55 0.96 1.63
C GLN A 152 2.04 1.25 1.42
N LEU A 153 2.81 0.20 1.29
CA LEU A 153 4.24 0.19 1.08
C LEU A 153 4.55 -0.70 -0.12
N ALA A 154 5.38 -0.17 -1.01
CA ALA A 154 5.93 -0.88 -2.15
C ALA A 154 7.41 -0.53 -2.24
N PHE A 155 8.28 -1.46 -1.82
CA PHE A 155 9.74 -1.30 -1.85
C PHE A 155 10.40 -2.42 -2.66
N GLY A 156 11.58 -2.15 -3.23
CA GLY A 156 12.33 -3.11 -4.04
C GLY A 156 11.52 -3.67 -5.22
N GLN A 157 11.65 -4.97 -5.46
CA GLN A 157 10.76 -5.77 -6.32
C GLN A 157 9.64 -6.45 -5.53
N GLY A 158 9.55 -6.17 -4.23
CA GLY A 158 8.50 -6.63 -3.35
C GLY A 158 8.75 -8.00 -2.72
N LEU A 159 9.99 -8.47 -2.67
CA LEU A 159 10.34 -9.70 -1.96
C LEU A 159 10.26 -9.50 -0.44
N VAL A 160 10.73 -8.36 0.07
CA VAL A 160 10.64 -8.03 1.50
C VAL A 160 9.31 -7.37 1.87
N MET A 161 8.90 -6.34 1.12
CA MET A 161 7.75 -5.51 1.49
C MET A 161 6.99 -5.00 0.26
N TRP A 162 5.81 -5.56 0.03
CA TRP A 162 4.87 -5.09 -0.98
C TRP A 162 3.43 -5.42 -0.60
N ASN A 163 2.63 -4.42 -0.27
CA ASN A 163 1.19 -4.61 -0.05
C ASN A 163 0.30 -3.74 -0.96
N SER A 164 0.90 -3.00 -1.89
CA SER A 164 0.19 -2.32 -2.97
C SER A 164 -0.30 -3.32 -4.01
N TYR A 165 -1.35 -2.96 -4.75
CA TYR A 165 -1.80 -3.75 -5.89
C TYR A 165 -0.66 -3.87 -6.94
N ALA A 166 -0.29 -5.10 -7.28
CA ALA A 166 0.60 -5.38 -8.39
C ALA A 166 -0.17 -6.17 -9.44
N THR A 167 -0.31 -5.60 -10.64
CA THR A 167 -0.87 -6.32 -11.79
C THR A 167 0.02 -7.52 -12.10
N GLY A 168 -0.58 -8.70 -12.26
CA GLY A 168 0.14 -9.92 -12.64
C GLY A 168 0.67 -9.88 -14.07
N LYS A 169 1.41 -10.93 -14.48
CA LYS A 169 1.91 -11.09 -15.85
C LYS A 169 0.73 -11.18 -16.83
N GLY A 170 0.50 -10.12 -17.62
CA GLY A 170 -0.44 -10.13 -18.75
C GLY A 170 0.18 -10.75 -20.01
N SER A 171 -0.64 -11.00 -21.03
CA SER A 171 -0.22 -11.57 -22.32
C SER A 171 0.54 -10.60 -23.24
N GLY A 172 0.63 -9.32 -22.87
CA GLY A 172 1.48 -8.34 -23.55
C GLY A 172 2.95 -8.54 -23.18
N LEU A 173 3.86 -8.11 -24.07
CA LEU A 173 5.31 -8.08 -23.87
C LEU A 173 5.68 -7.29 -22.59
N ILE A 174 5.64 -8.02 -21.49
CA ILE A 174 6.55 -8.02 -20.36
C ILE A 174 6.96 -6.66 -19.77
N ASP A 175 6.30 -6.26 -18.67
CA ASP A 175 6.99 -5.54 -17.58
C ASP A 175 7.41 -6.60 -16.54
N PHE A 176 8.64 -7.12 -16.63
CA PHE A 176 9.18 -8.05 -15.63
C PHE A 176 9.41 -7.35 -14.27
N ARG A 177 9.40 -6.01 -14.25
CA ARG A 177 9.77 -5.19 -13.11
C ARG A 177 8.53 -4.67 -12.38
N ARG A 178 8.58 -4.68 -11.05
CA ARG A 178 7.65 -3.89 -10.22
C ARG A 178 8.24 -2.51 -9.96
N ARG A 179 7.46 -1.46 -10.25
CA ARG A 179 7.84 -0.07 -9.95
C ARG A 179 7.39 0.28 -8.53
N ALA A 180 8.32 0.23 -7.59
CA ALA A 180 8.10 0.64 -6.20
C ALA A 180 7.75 2.14 -6.12
N GLU A 181 6.50 2.46 -5.77
CA GLU A 181 6.06 3.83 -5.49
C GLU A 181 6.49 4.33 -4.08
N GLY A 182 7.07 3.45 -3.27
CA GLY A 182 7.44 3.71 -1.87
C GLY A 182 6.22 3.70 -0.97
N ILE A 183 6.01 4.79 -0.23
CA ILE A 183 4.85 4.97 0.65
C ILE A 183 3.67 5.50 -0.18
N CYS A 184 2.56 4.76 -0.20
CA CYS A 184 1.33 5.10 -0.91
C CYS A 184 0.15 5.26 0.04
N ARG A 185 -0.82 6.10 -0.34
CA ARG A 185 -2.06 6.25 0.43
C ARG A 185 -2.95 5.02 0.22
N PHE A 186 -3.64 4.54 1.25
CA PHE A 186 -4.64 3.49 1.08
C PHE A 186 -6.03 4.11 0.87
N SER A 187 -6.65 3.86 -0.29
CA SER A 187 -8.00 4.37 -0.58
C SER A 187 -8.95 3.32 -1.14
N SER A 188 -8.66 2.06 -0.86
CA SER A 188 -9.49 0.93 -1.26
C SER A 188 -10.41 0.51 -0.10
N ALA A 189 -11.20 -0.52 -0.35
CA ALA A 189 -12.05 -1.19 0.64
C ALA A 189 -11.49 -2.58 1.03
N GLU A 190 -10.22 -2.83 0.70
CA GLU A 190 -9.54 -4.10 0.99
C GLU A 190 -9.02 -4.13 2.44
N GLU A 191 -9.68 -4.88 3.30
CA GLU A 191 -9.47 -4.88 4.75
C GLU A 191 -8.12 -5.48 5.19
N ASN A 192 -7.48 -6.27 4.32
CA ASN A 192 -6.30 -7.02 4.70
C ASN A 192 -4.99 -6.33 4.29
N ARG A 193 -5.01 -5.57 3.20
CA ARG A 193 -3.78 -5.11 2.50
C ARG A 193 -3.47 -3.62 2.72
N PHE A 194 -3.45 -3.20 3.99
CA PHE A 194 -3.03 -1.87 4.43
C PHE A 194 -2.38 -1.91 5.81
N PHE A 195 -1.62 -0.85 6.11
CA PHE A 195 -1.08 -0.54 7.42
C PHE A 195 -1.80 0.65 8.02
N ARG A 196 -1.95 0.68 9.34
CA ARG A 196 -2.53 1.78 10.12
C ARG A 196 -1.50 2.36 11.07
N GLY A 197 -1.13 3.62 10.87
CA GLY A 197 -0.14 4.29 11.71
C GLY A 197 0.44 5.52 11.02
N ALA A 198 1.76 5.60 10.93
CA ALA A 198 2.44 6.70 10.26
C ALA A 198 3.64 6.20 9.45
N ALA A 199 3.88 6.85 8.31
CA ALA A 199 5.04 6.58 7.47
C ALA A 199 5.55 7.88 6.83
N GLY A 200 6.86 8.01 6.67
CA GLY A 200 7.47 9.19 6.09
C GLY A 200 8.71 8.87 5.26
N THR A 201 8.98 9.68 4.24
CA THR A 201 10.19 9.61 3.41
C THR A 201 10.98 10.90 3.54
N LEU A 202 12.24 10.77 3.92
CA LEU A 202 13.24 11.83 3.92
C LEU A 202 14.15 11.68 2.70
N GLY A 203 14.39 12.78 1.97
CA GLY A 203 15.32 12.82 0.84
C GLY A 203 16.53 13.68 1.17
N LEU A 204 17.71 13.08 1.14
CA LEU A 204 19.01 13.72 1.37
C LEU A 204 19.89 13.52 0.13
N GLY A 205 19.91 14.53 -0.74
CA GLY A 205 20.59 14.47 -2.02
C GLY A 205 20.08 13.30 -2.87
N ASN A 206 20.96 12.34 -3.12
CA ASN A 206 20.69 11.15 -3.94
C ASN A 206 20.13 9.95 -3.14
N THR A 207 19.95 10.12 -1.83
CA THR A 207 19.48 9.04 -0.94
C THR A 207 18.11 9.38 -0.38
N GLN A 208 17.25 8.36 -0.29
CA GLN A 208 15.93 8.43 0.32
C GLN A 208 15.84 7.43 1.47
N PHE A 209 15.34 7.90 2.61
CA PHE A 209 15.08 7.09 3.79
C PHE A 209 13.58 7.11 4.06
N SER A 210 12.92 5.97 3.93
CA SER A 210 11.54 5.78 4.31
C SER A 210 11.46 5.05 5.65
N PHE A 211 10.68 5.58 6.59
CA PHE A 211 10.38 4.95 7.86
C PHE A 211 8.88 4.74 7.96
N PHE A 212 8.47 3.65 8.58
CA PHE A 212 7.06 3.34 8.75
C PHE A 212 6.81 2.58 10.04
N PHE A 213 5.66 2.88 10.65
CA PHE A 213 5.15 2.24 11.83
C PHE A 213 3.66 1.96 11.64
N SER A 214 3.23 0.77 12.02
CA SER A 214 1.83 0.36 11.98
C SER A 214 1.48 -0.42 13.22
N SER A 215 0.28 -0.17 13.76
CA SER A 215 -0.35 -1.04 14.75
C SER A 215 -1.82 -1.19 14.38
N LYS A 216 -2.25 -2.43 14.11
CA LYS A 216 -3.66 -2.72 13.84
C LYS A 216 -4.04 -4.11 14.33
N PRO A 217 -5.30 -4.29 14.77
CA PRO A 217 -5.84 -5.63 14.92
C PRO A 217 -6.05 -6.27 13.54
N VAL A 218 -5.83 -7.57 13.46
CA VAL A 218 -6.03 -8.41 12.27
C VAL A 218 -6.89 -9.62 12.61
N ASP A 219 -7.57 -10.14 11.60
CA ASP A 219 -8.41 -11.32 11.75
C ASP A 219 -7.54 -12.57 11.78
N ALA A 220 -7.76 -13.43 12.76
CA ALA A 220 -6.95 -14.62 12.97
C ALA A 220 -7.78 -15.80 13.45
N ASN A 221 -7.39 -17.00 13.03
CA ASN A 221 -7.94 -18.24 13.57
C ASN A 221 -7.26 -18.53 14.91
N VAL A 222 -7.90 -18.08 15.99
CA VAL A 222 -7.41 -18.28 17.35
C VAL A 222 -7.67 -19.72 17.80
N THR A 223 -6.60 -20.37 18.28
CA THR A 223 -6.64 -21.77 18.74
C THR A 223 -6.68 -21.87 20.26
N ARG A 224 -6.15 -20.86 20.96
CA ARG A 224 -6.07 -20.86 22.41
C ARG A 224 -6.22 -19.46 23.00
N PHE A 225 -7.11 -19.36 23.98
CA PHE A 225 -7.28 -18.19 24.84
C PHE A 225 -6.81 -18.50 26.26
N ASP A 226 -6.43 -17.46 26.99
CA ASP A 226 -6.35 -17.50 28.45
C ASP A 226 -7.77 -17.42 29.03
N SER A 227 -8.19 -18.44 29.77
CA SER A 227 -9.52 -18.54 30.36
C SER A 227 -9.81 -17.47 31.42
N TYR A 228 -8.79 -16.82 31.98
CA TYR A 228 -8.97 -15.75 32.98
C TYR A 228 -8.93 -14.36 32.35
N SER A 229 -7.94 -14.07 31.51
CA SER A 229 -7.73 -12.74 30.91
C SER A 229 -8.41 -12.54 29.54
N ASN A 230 -8.93 -13.62 28.94
CA ASN A 230 -9.46 -13.68 27.58
C ASN A 230 -8.46 -13.21 26.50
N GLN A 231 -7.16 -13.23 26.80
CA GLN A 231 -6.11 -12.87 25.85
C GLN A 231 -5.82 -14.00 24.88
N VAL A 232 -5.46 -13.65 23.65
CA VAL A 232 -5.02 -14.62 22.64
C VAL A 232 -3.64 -15.15 23.00
N LEU A 233 -3.53 -16.45 23.25
CA LEU A 233 -2.26 -17.10 23.52
C LEU A 233 -1.64 -17.65 22.23
N GLU A 234 -2.44 -18.24 21.36
CA GLU A 234 -1.99 -18.91 20.15
C GLU A 234 -3.00 -18.81 19.00
N PHE A 235 -2.51 -18.52 17.79
CA PHE A 235 -3.30 -18.51 16.56
C PHE A 235 -2.61 -19.27 15.44
N SER A 236 -3.41 -19.83 14.53
CA SER A 236 -2.93 -20.75 13.48
C SER A 236 -2.74 -20.11 12.12
N SER A 237 -3.55 -19.11 11.78
CA SER A 237 -3.49 -18.40 10.50
C SER A 237 -4.09 -17.00 10.61
N LEU A 238 -3.57 -16.07 9.80
CA LEU A 238 -4.24 -14.82 9.49
C LEU A 238 -5.33 -15.07 8.45
N LEU A 239 -6.53 -14.54 8.69
CA LEU A 239 -7.66 -14.65 7.79
C LEU A 239 -7.65 -13.46 6.83
N THR A 240 -7.90 -13.72 5.54
CA THR A 240 -7.89 -12.68 4.49
C THR A 240 -9.21 -12.62 3.72
N THR A 241 -10.26 -13.26 4.24
CA THR A 241 -11.57 -13.34 3.57
C THR A 241 -12.35 -12.03 3.68
N GLY A 242 -12.17 -11.28 4.78
CA GLY A 242 -12.93 -10.05 5.05
C GLY A 242 -14.43 -10.30 5.26
N TYR A 243 -14.81 -11.49 5.76
CA TYR A 243 -16.21 -11.83 6.03
C TYR A 243 -16.44 -11.86 7.53
N HIS A 244 -17.49 -11.16 7.97
CA HIS A 244 -17.87 -11.02 9.39
C HIS A 244 -19.38 -11.22 9.61
N ALA A 245 -19.98 -12.18 8.91
CA ALA A 245 -21.43 -12.42 8.96
C ALA A 245 -21.80 -13.55 9.93
N ALA A 246 -20.95 -14.57 10.06
CA ALA A 246 -21.17 -15.73 10.92
C ALA A 246 -20.62 -15.55 12.35
N PRO A 247 -21.13 -16.28 13.36
CA PRO A 247 -20.63 -16.19 14.74
C PRO A 247 -19.12 -16.47 14.89
N ASP A 248 -18.60 -17.46 14.16
CA ASP A 248 -17.17 -17.81 14.20
C ASP A 248 -16.30 -16.75 13.50
N GLU A 249 -16.80 -16.15 12.43
CA GLU A 249 -16.16 -15.04 11.72
C GLU A 249 -16.08 -13.80 12.62
N ILE A 250 -17.19 -13.45 13.28
CA ILE A 250 -17.27 -12.33 14.23
C ILE A 250 -16.32 -12.54 15.41
N ARG A 251 -16.16 -13.78 15.89
CA ARG A 251 -15.25 -14.11 17.00
C ARG A 251 -13.76 -14.01 16.59
N ASN A 252 -13.44 -14.39 15.35
CA ASN A 252 -12.06 -14.37 14.85
C ASN A 252 -11.61 -12.98 14.35
N ARG A 253 -12.56 -12.09 14.12
CA ARG A 253 -12.34 -10.72 13.69
C ARG A 253 -11.51 -9.92 14.69
N LYS A 254 -10.51 -9.20 14.19
CA LYS A 254 -9.68 -8.25 14.95
C LYS A 254 -9.18 -8.85 16.27
N SER A 255 -8.84 -10.13 16.23
CA SER A 255 -8.56 -10.94 17.43
C SER A 255 -7.08 -10.92 17.83
N VAL A 256 -6.18 -10.58 16.91
CA VAL A 256 -4.73 -10.50 17.13
C VAL A 256 -4.24 -9.11 16.78
N ASP A 257 -3.51 -8.45 17.68
CA ASP A 257 -2.84 -7.20 17.37
C ASP A 257 -1.52 -7.44 16.65
N GLN A 258 -1.37 -6.79 15.48
CA GLN A 258 -0.15 -6.79 14.70
C GLN A 258 0.52 -5.42 14.78
N THR A 259 1.76 -5.39 15.22
CA THR A 259 2.64 -4.23 15.14
C THR A 259 3.72 -4.47 14.08
N VAL A 260 3.94 -3.49 13.22
CA VAL A 260 4.96 -3.53 12.17
C VAL A 260 5.78 -2.24 12.24
N ILE A 261 7.10 -2.39 12.32
CA ILE A 261 8.04 -1.28 12.20
C ILE A 261 9.05 -1.62 11.12
N GLY A 262 9.43 -0.63 10.33
CA GLY A 262 10.44 -0.85 9.32
C GLY A 262 11.01 0.40 8.71
N MET A 263 12.03 0.18 7.91
CA MET A 263 12.70 1.21 7.15
C MET A 263 13.10 0.71 5.76
N ASN A 264 13.17 1.63 4.82
CA ASN A 264 13.80 1.43 3.53
C ASN A 264 14.80 2.57 3.29
N ALA A 265 16.01 2.24 2.86
CA ALA A 265 16.99 3.23 2.42
C ALA A 265 17.35 2.94 0.97
N THR A 266 17.18 3.91 0.09
CA THR A 266 17.48 3.80 -1.34
C THR A 266 18.45 4.89 -1.74
N ALA A 267 19.58 4.53 -2.35
CA ALA A 267 20.52 5.46 -2.97
C ALA A 267 20.46 5.31 -4.50
N ALA A 268 20.37 6.44 -5.20
CA ALA A 268 20.32 6.49 -6.66
C ALA A 268 21.53 7.25 -7.22
N PHE A 269 22.30 6.58 -8.06
CA PHE A 269 23.39 7.15 -8.87
C PHE A 269 22.92 7.24 -10.33
N SER A 270 23.78 7.68 -11.26
CA SER A 270 23.38 7.88 -12.67
C SER A 270 22.88 6.59 -13.32
N ASP A 271 23.62 5.50 -13.13
CA ASP A 271 23.44 4.23 -13.85
C ASP A 271 23.09 3.09 -12.88
N PHE A 272 23.06 3.38 -11.57
CA PHE A 272 22.93 2.36 -10.52
C PHE A 272 22.03 2.84 -9.40
N ARG A 273 21.15 1.97 -8.93
CA ARG A 273 20.31 2.19 -7.76
C ARG A 273 20.45 1.00 -6.83
N ILE A 274 20.62 1.28 -5.54
CA ILE A 274 20.68 0.26 -4.50
C ILE A 274 19.72 0.63 -3.38
N GLY A 275 18.99 -0.36 -2.89
CA GLY A 275 18.04 -0.25 -1.82
C GLY A 275 18.30 -1.30 -0.76
N THR A 276 17.98 -0.99 0.48
CA THR A 276 17.84 -1.98 1.54
C THR A 276 16.53 -1.75 2.25
N THR A 277 15.85 -2.85 2.58
CA THR A 277 14.58 -2.84 3.29
C THR A 277 14.71 -3.71 4.52
N TRP A 278 14.26 -3.20 5.67
CA TRP A 278 14.22 -3.92 6.92
C TRP A 278 12.83 -3.76 7.54
N VAL A 279 12.23 -4.87 7.95
CA VAL A 279 10.88 -4.92 8.53
C VAL A 279 10.87 -5.86 9.72
N HIS A 280 10.25 -5.44 10.79
CA HIS A 280 10.01 -6.24 11.97
C HIS A 280 8.51 -6.31 12.26
N TYR A 281 8.00 -7.54 12.35
CA TYR A 281 6.64 -7.87 12.72
C TYR A 281 6.60 -8.35 14.16
N SER A 282 5.62 -7.90 14.93
CA SER A 282 5.31 -8.40 16.27
C SER A 282 3.80 -8.65 16.38
N PHE A 283 3.45 -9.73 17.08
CA PHE A 283 2.08 -10.18 17.35
C PHE A 283 1.91 -10.37 18.86
N ASP A 284 0.74 -10.00 19.39
CA ASP A 284 0.37 -10.26 20.79
C ASP A 284 0.16 -11.76 21.08
N GLY A 285 -0.33 -12.52 20.09
CA GLY A 285 -0.46 -13.98 20.12
C GLY A 285 0.75 -14.73 19.54
N PHE A 286 0.95 -16.00 19.94
CA PHE A 286 1.95 -16.86 19.33
C PHE A 286 1.45 -17.45 18.00
N TRP A 287 2.14 -17.17 16.89
CA TRP A 287 1.81 -17.78 15.60
C TRP A 287 2.29 -19.24 15.57
N ARG A 288 1.35 -20.18 15.48
CA ARG A 288 1.63 -21.60 15.27
C ARG A 288 0.79 -22.20 14.12
N PRO A 289 1.31 -22.20 12.88
CA PRO A 289 0.56 -22.75 11.76
C PRO A 289 0.48 -24.28 11.87
N TYR A 290 -0.61 -24.85 11.37
CA TYR A 290 -0.74 -26.30 11.26
C TYR A 290 0.41 -26.89 10.43
N PRO A 291 0.95 -28.06 10.84
CA PRO A 291 2.10 -28.68 10.19
C PRO A 291 1.68 -29.33 8.86
N GLU A 292 1.66 -28.54 7.80
CA GLU A 292 1.47 -29.00 6.43
C GLU A 292 2.81 -29.07 5.68
N PRO A 293 3.00 -29.97 4.71
CA PRO A 293 4.30 -30.12 4.02
C PRO A 293 4.86 -28.83 3.41
N TYR A 294 3.98 -27.95 2.90
CA TYR A 294 4.38 -26.66 2.33
C TYR A 294 4.65 -25.57 3.40
N ARG A 295 4.33 -25.83 4.68
CA ARG A 295 4.51 -24.91 5.81
C ARG A 295 5.66 -25.29 6.75
N LEU A 296 6.48 -26.27 6.37
CA LEU A 296 7.58 -26.77 7.21
C LEU A 296 8.58 -25.67 7.61
N TYR A 297 8.81 -24.69 6.73
CA TYR A 297 9.74 -23.58 6.92
C TYR A 297 9.07 -22.24 7.21
N VAL A 298 7.75 -22.24 7.46
CA VAL A 298 7.02 -21.02 7.81
C VAL A 298 7.42 -20.58 9.22
N PHE A 299 7.52 -19.26 9.39
CA PHE A 299 7.78 -18.63 10.68
C PHE A 299 6.83 -19.14 11.78
N ARG A 300 7.38 -19.34 12.98
CA ARG A 300 6.64 -19.71 14.20
C ARG A 300 7.16 -18.85 15.34
N GLY A 301 6.26 -18.16 16.03
CA GLY A 301 6.64 -17.23 17.08
C GLY A 301 5.76 -15.98 17.14
N ARG A 302 6.18 -15.03 17.96
CA ARG A 302 5.52 -13.72 18.11
C ARG A 302 6.17 -12.63 17.29
N GLU A 303 7.44 -12.77 16.98
CA GLU A 303 8.23 -11.73 16.32
C GLU A 303 9.02 -12.28 15.15
N ASN A 304 8.97 -11.60 14.00
CA ASN A 304 9.75 -11.96 12.83
C ASN A 304 10.38 -10.73 12.20
N THR A 305 11.69 -10.78 12.01
CA THR A 305 12.44 -9.75 11.29
C THR A 305 12.80 -10.24 9.90
N VAL A 306 12.59 -9.40 8.88
CA VAL A 306 12.96 -9.64 7.49
C VAL A 306 13.80 -8.47 7.00
N GLY A 307 14.94 -8.77 6.39
CA GLY A 307 15.81 -7.79 5.77
C GLY A 307 16.13 -8.18 4.33
N GLY A 308 16.37 -7.21 3.48
CA GLY A 308 16.81 -7.47 2.11
C GLY A 308 17.54 -6.31 1.47
N ILE A 309 18.16 -6.61 0.34
CA ILE A 309 18.90 -5.68 -0.49
C ILE A 309 18.38 -5.83 -1.91
N ASP A 310 17.99 -4.71 -2.52
CA ASP A 310 17.63 -4.61 -3.91
C ASP A 310 18.64 -3.75 -4.67
N TRP A 311 18.90 -4.08 -5.92
CA TRP A 311 19.79 -3.30 -6.78
C TRP A 311 19.28 -3.29 -8.21
N GLN A 312 19.61 -2.23 -8.93
CA GLN A 312 19.25 -2.02 -10.32
C GLN A 312 20.41 -1.33 -11.01
N PHE A 313 20.77 -1.83 -12.19
CA PHE A 313 21.79 -1.23 -13.04
C PHE A 313 21.19 -0.97 -14.41
N GLN A 314 21.36 0.24 -14.92
CA GLN A 314 20.88 0.63 -16.23
C GLN A 314 21.90 1.51 -16.96
N ARG A 315 22.28 1.10 -18.17
CA ARG A 315 23.15 1.87 -19.04
C ARG A 315 22.78 1.66 -20.51
N GLY A 316 22.31 2.71 -21.17
CA GLY A 316 21.76 2.62 -22.52
C GLY A 316 20.57 1.65 -22.56
N ASP A 317 20.64 0.64 -23.43
CA ASP A 317 19.61 -0.39 -23.58
C ASP A 317 19.75 -1.57 -22.61
N PHE A 318 20.83 -1.61 -21.82
CA PHE A 318 21.05 -2.68 -20.83
C PHE A 318 20.39 -2.34 -19.50
N PHE A 319 19.58 -3.26 -18.98
CA PHE A 319 18.93 -3.17 -17.67
C PHE A 319 19.08 -4.50 -16.92
N LEU A 320 19.55 -4.43 -15.67
CA LEU A 320 19.69 -5.57 -14.76
C LEU A 320 19.10 -5.20 -13.40
N PHE A 321 18.50 -6.16 -12.72
CA PHE A 321 18.01 -5.99 -11.35
C PHE A 321 18.22 -7.25 -10.53
N GLY A 322 18.16 -7.09 -9.20
CA GLY A 322 18.13 -8.21 -8.29
C GLY A 322 17.60 -7.78 -6.92
N GLU A 323 16.99 -8.71 -6.20
CA GLU A 323 16.57 -8.55 -4.81
C GLU A 323 16.91 -9.82 -4.05
N TRP A 324 17.61 -9.68 -2.93
CA TRP A 324 17.89 -10.74 -1.98
C TRP A 324 17.21 -10.42 -0.65
N ALA A 325 16.56 -11.41 -0.05
CA ALA A 325 15.92 -11.25 1.25
C ALA A 325 16.27 -12.42 2.17
N MET A 326 16.34 -12.13 3.47
CA MET A 326 16.56 -13.10 4.52
C MET A 326 15.71 -12.78 5.75
N THR A 327 15.21 -13.83 6.40
CA THR A 327 14.49 -13.71 7.67
C THR A 327 15.40 -14.03 8.85
N SER A 328 15.02 -13.58 10.04
CA SER A 328 15.66 -13.95 11.31
C SER A 328 15.76 -15.46 11.54
N ASN A 329 14.84 -16.23 10.94
CA ASN A 329 14.82 -17.70 10.97
C ASN A 329 15.68 -18.35 9.86
N LYS A 330 16.60 -17.59 9.23
CA LYS A 330 17.53 -18.05 8.19
C LYS A 330 16.88 -18.53 6.89
N ALA A 331 15.60 -18.25 6.67
CA ALA A 331 15.00 -18.45 5.35
C ALA A 331 15.50 -17.35 4.42
N ALA A 332 15.96 -17.71 3.23
CA ALA A 332 16.45 -16.76 2.23
C ALA A 332 15.72 -16.95 0.90
N ALA A 333 15.58 -15.85 0.16
CA ALA A 333 14.99 -15.84 -1.17
C ALA A 333 15.74 -14.85 -2.07
N TRP A 334 15.68 -15.08 -3.38
CA TRP A 334 16.30 -14.25 -4.39
C TRP A 334 15.36 -14.07 -5.59
N ASN A 335 15.35 -12.87 -6.17
CA ASN A 335 14.65 -12.50 -7.39
C ASN A 335 15.62 -11.72 -8.30
N ALA A 336 15.73 -12.04 -9.59
CA ALA A 336 16.53 -11.30 -10.57
C ALA A 336 15.97 -11.44 -11.98
#